data_AF-A0A1S8JSK1-F1
#
_entry.id   AF-A0A1S8JSK1-F1
#
_cell.length_a   1.000
_cell.length_b   1.000
_cell.length_c   1.000
_cell.angle_alpha   90.00
_cell.angle_beta   90.00
_cell.angle_gamma   90.00
#
_symmetry.space_group_name_H-M   'P 1'
#
loop_
_entity.id
_entity.type
_entity.pdbx_description
1 polymer ?
#
loop_
_entity_poly.entity_id
_entity_poly.type
_entity_poly.pdbx_seq_one_letter_code
_entity_poly.pdbx_strand_id
1 'polypeptide(L)'
;MEYPKELIQEASLRMNGRPVEGFIAGQGPLHPKLMLVGEAPGKTEIDTHVPFSGQAGKELMQALSSTGLTREEVYITSAVRSRPYRVTHRINKRTQQSETVYPNRTPTRSEVF
;
A
#
# COMPACT_ATOMS: atom_id res chain seq x y z
N MET A 1 -12.47 4.24 9.17
CA MET A 1 -11.97 5.34 10.02
C MET A 1 -11.61 6.49 9.10
N GLU A 2 -12.20 7.67 9.32
CA GLU A 2 -11.80 8.89 8.62
C GLU A 2 -10.67 9.57 9.38
N TYR A 3 -9.63 10.00 8.67
CA TYR A 3 -8.48 10.69 9.25
C TYR A 3 -8.66 12.20 9.09
N PRO A 4 -8.28 13.02 10.09
CA PRO A 4 -8.19 14.47 9.93
C PRO A 4 -7.36 14.84 8.70
N LYS A 5 -7.84 15.78 7.89
CA LYS A 5 -7.19 16.17 6.63
C LYS A 5 -5.80 16.73 6.86
N GLU A 6 -5.62 17.40 7.99
CA GLU A 6 -4.36 18.02 8.42
C GLU A 6 -3.26 16.95 8.58
N LEU A 7 -3.60 15.79 9.16
CA LEU A 7 -2.66 14.69 9.34
C LEU A 7 -2.29 14.01 8.01
N ILE A 8 -3.24 13.88 7.08
CA ILE A 8 -2.97 13.34 5.74
C ILE A 8 -2.04 14.30 4.98
N GLN A 9 -2.28 15.62 5.11
CA GLN A 9 -1.45 16.64 4.50
C GLN A 9 -0.04 16.65 5.08
N GLU A 10 0.11 16.55 6.40
CA GLU A 10 1.40 16.45 7.06
C GLU A 10 2.18 15.21 6.61
N ALA A 11 1.50 14.05 6.53
CA ALA A 11 2.11 12.82 6.03
C ALA A 11 2.60 12.98 4.57
N SER A 12 1.81 13.64 3.73
CA SER A 12 2.18 13.93 2.34
C SER A 12 3.39 14.86 2.25
N LEU A 13 3.47 15.89 3.11
CA LEU A 13 4.61 16.79 3.18
C LEU A 13 5.89 16.08 3.61
N ARG A 14 5.81 15.16 4.60
CA ARG A 14 6.95 14.35 5.03
C ARG A 14 7.50 13.42 3.93
N MET A 15 6.64 13.04 2.99
CA MET A 15 7.00 12.22 1.83
C MET A 15 7.57 13.02 0.65
N ASN A 16 7.50 14.35 0.67
CA ASN A 16 7.88 15.18 -0.47
C ASN A 16 9.35 14.99 -0.86
N GLY A 17 9.62 14.92 -2.16
CA GLY A 17 10.95 14.69 -2.73
C GLY A 17 11.46 13.25 -2.64
N ARG A 18 10.64 12.30 -2.17
CA ARG A 18 11.00 10.87 -2.08
C ARG A 18 10.32 10.07 -3.20
N PRO A 19 10.91 8.95 -3.64
CA PRO A 19 10.31 8.11 -4.68
C PRO A 19 9.22 7.23 -4.06
N VAL A 20 8.13 7.90 -3.65
CA VAL A 20 6.91 7.32 -3.11
C VAL A 20 5.70 7.96 -3.81
N GLU A 21 4.57 7.28 -3.85
CA GLU A 21 3.33 7.84 -4.43
C GLU A 21 2.10 7.54 -3.58
N GLY A 22 1.14 8.46 -3.64
CA GLY A 22 -0.17 8.35 -3.03
C GLY A 22 -0.17 8.22 -1.50
N PHE A 23 -1.35 7.97 -0.95
CA PHE A 23 -1.59 7.72 0.46
C PHE A 23 -2.77 6.77 0.61
N ILE A 24 -2.53 5.59 1.17
CA ILE A 24 -3.54 4.57 1.46
C ILE A 24 -3.78 4.55 2.96
N ALA A 25 -4.99 4.96 3.33
CA ALA A 25 -5.49 4.79 4.67
C ALA A 25 -5.83 3.31 4.95
N GLY A 26 -5.84 2.94 6.23
CA GLY A 26 -6.36 1.64 6.63
C GLY A 26 -7.88 1.55 6.47
N GLN A 27 -8.39 0.35 6.22
CA GLN A 27 -9.81 0.06 6.03
C GLN A 27 -10.27 -1.10 6.92
N GLY A 28 -11.52 -1.03 7.35
CA GLY A 28 -12.16 -1.99 8.25
C GLY A 28 -13.03 -1.30 9.32
N PRO A 29 -13.66 -2.08 10.20
CA PRO A 29 -14.50 -1.55 11.28
C PRO A 29 -13.67 -0.82 12.33
N LEU A 30 -14.31 0.05 13.11
CA LEU A 30 -13.67 0.77 14.23
C LEU A 30 -13.30 -0.19 15.38
N HIS A 31 -14.05 -1.28 15.53
CA HIS A 31 -13.85 -2.31 16.54
C HIS A 31 -13.62 -3.67 15.86
N PRO A 32 -12.46 -3.88 15.21
CA PRO A 32 -12.16 -5.13 14.54
C PRO A 32 -11.84 -6.24 15.55
N LYS A 33 -12.03 -7.50 15.14
CA LYS A 33 -11.52 -8.66 15.88
C LYS A 33 -9.98 -8.75 15.81
N LEU A 34 -9.41 -8.29 14.70
CA LEU A 34 -7.98 -8.31 14.42
C LEU A 34 -7.56 -7.08 13.61
N MET A 35 -6.43 -6.49 13.98
CA MET A 35 -5.76 -5.47 13.18
C MET A 35 -4.53 -6.07 12.49
N LEU A 36 -4.47 -5.92 11.17
CA LEU A 36 -3.37 -6.36 10.32
C LEU A 36 -2.60 -5.14 9.82
N VAL A 37 -1.27 -5.16 10.03
CA VAL A 37 -0.38 -4.07 9.63
C VAL A 37 0.66 -4.61 8.65
N GLY A 38 0.55 -4.19 7.40
CA GLY A 38 1.54 -4.46 6.34
C GLY A 38 2.72 -3.50 6.36
N GLU A 39 3.66 -3.71 5.44
CA GLU A 39 4.82 -2.84 5.27
C GLU A 39 4.44 -1.52 4.57
N ALA A 40 3.98 -1.61 3.32
CA ALA A 40 3.59 -0.47 2.49
C ALA A 40 2.62 -0.92 1.38
N PRO A 41 1.80 0.00 0.82
CA PRO A 41 0.97 -0.30 -0.34
C PRO A 41 1.81 -0.57 -1.59
N GLY A 42 1.30 -1.43 -2.47
CA GLY A 42 1.82 -1.65 -3.80
C GLY A 42 1.05 -0.85 -4.86
N LYS A 43 1.38 -1.09 -6.14
CA LYS A 43 0.74 -0.42 -7.27
C LYS A 43 -0.78 -0.61 -7.28
N THR A 44 -1.24 -1.85 -7.12
CA THR A 44 -2.66 -2.18 -7.18
C THR A 44 -3.43 -1.47 -6.08
N GLU A 45 -2.87 -1.38 -4.87
CA GLU A 45 -3.49 -0.69 -3.74
C GLU A 45 -3.64 0.82 -4.01
N ILE A 46 -2.66 1.45 -4.69
CA ILE A 46 -2.76 2.85 -5.13
C ILE A 46 -3.87 3.02 -6.17
N ASP A 47 -3.93 2.13 -7.16
CA ASP A 47 -4.94 2.22 -8.22
C ASP A 47 -6.36 2.01 -7.66
N THR A 48 -6.54 1.01 -6.79
CA THR A 48 -7.87 0.64 -6.26
C THR A 48 -8.27 1.40 -5.01
N HIS A 49 -7.34 2.09 -4.35
CA HIS A 49 -7.53 2.71 -3.04
C HIS A 49 -7.99 1.72 -1.95
N VAL A 50 -7.61 0.45 -2.05
CA VAL A 50 -8.00 -0.61 -1.12
C VAL A 50 -6.74 -1.30 -0.60
N PRO A 51 -6.48 -1.33 0.71
CA PRO A 51 -5.27 -1.96 1.25
C PRO A 51 -5.31 -3.48 1.02
N PHE A 52 -4.18 -4.04 0.61
CA PHE A 52 -4.07 -5.46 0.27
C PHE A 52 -5.10 -5.89 -0.79
N SER A 53 -5.15 -5.19 -1.92
CA SER A 53 -5.99 -5.53 -3.08
C SER A 53 -5.23 -6.25 -4.20
N GLY A 54 -3.89 -6.27 -4.14
CA GLY A 54 -3.05 -7.00 -5.07
C GLY A 54 -3.01 -8.51 -4.83
N GLN A 55 -2.03 -9.19 -5.43
CA GLN A 55 -1.88 -10.65 -5.31
C GLN A 55 -1.68 -11.11 -3.87
N ALA A 56 -0.83 -10.43 -3.09
CA ALA A 56 -0.63 -10.73 -1.67
C ALA A 56 -1.93 -10.55 -0.86
N GLY A 57 -2.80 -9.63 -1.29
CA GLY A 57 -4.13 -9.45 -0.70
C GLY A 57 -5.04 -10.65 -0.90
N LYS A 58 -5.00 -11.28 -2.08
CA LYS A 58 -5.76 -12.50 -2.35
C LYS A 58 -5.35 -13.63 -1.42
N GLU A 59 -4.04 -13.82 -1.23
CA GLU A 59 -3.51 -14.81 -0.28
C GLU A 59 -3.94 -14.50 1.15
N LEU A 60 -3.88 -13.23 1.56
CA LEU A 60 -4.35 -12.80 2.88
C LEU A 60 -5.84 -13.10 3.08
N MET A 61 -6.70 -12.88 2.08
CA MET A 61 -8.13 -13.20 2.19
C MET A 61 -8.37 -14.70 2.33
N GLN A 62 -7.58 -15.54 1.64
CA GLN A 62 -7.65 -17.00 1.81
C GLN A 62 -7.22 -17.41 3.22
N ALA A 63 -6.15 -16.82 3.76
CA ALA A 63 -5.69 -17.07 5.12
C ALA A 63 -6.70 -16.61 6.18
N LEU A 64 -7.37 -15.47 5.99
CA LEU A 64 -8.45 -15.05 6.87
C LEU A 64 -9.61 -16.04 6.84
N SER A 65 -10.03 -16.44 5.64
CA SER A 65 -11.13 -17.38 5.46
C SER A 65 -10.85 -18.74 6.11
N SER A 66 -9.60 -19.24 6.06
CA SER A 66 -9.23 -20.50 6.72
C SER A 66 -9.28 -20.42 8.25
N THR A 67 -9.22 -19.22 8.83
CA THR A 67 -9.42 -18.97 10.26
C THR A 67 -10.87 -18.64 10.64
N GLY A 68 -11.80 -18.63 9.67
CA GLY A 68 -13.19 -18.25 9.88
C GLY A 68 -13.41 -16.74 10.06
N LEU A 69 -12.45 -15.91 9.66
CA LEU A 69 -12.55 -14.45 9.67
C LEU A 69 -12.89 -13.92 8.28
N THR A 70 -13.68 -12.86 8.22
CA THR A 70 -13.91 -12.10 6.98
C THR A 70 -13.17 -10.78 6.97
N ARG A 71 -13.09 -10.15 5.79
CA ARG A 71 -12.44 -8.84 5.64
C ARG A 71 -13.15 -7.75 6.45
N GLU A 72 -14.46 -7.86 6.58
CA GLU A 72 -15.33 -6.92 7.28
C GLU A 72 -15.16 -6.99 8.80
N GLU A 73 -14.56 -8.06 9.31
CA GLU A 73 -14.29 -8.28 10.73
C GLU A 73 -12.89 -7.81 11.16
N VAL A 74 -12.03 -7.46 10.20
CA VAL A 74 -10.64 -7.08 10.45
C VAL A 74 -10.36 -5.67 9.96
N TYR A 75 -9.39 -5.01 10.58
CA TYR A 75 -8.87 -3.73 10.11
C TYR A 75 -7.50 -3.91 9.49
N ILE A 76 -7.30 -3.45 8.25
CA ILE A 76 -6.07 -3.66 7.48
C ILE A 76 -5.46 -2.30 7.16
N THR A 77 -4.18 -2.14 7.49
CA THR A 77 -3.40 -0.92 7.19
C THR A 77 -1.94 -1.26 6.86
N SER A 78 -1.09 -0.26 6.71
CA SER A 78 0.36 -0.40 6.52
C SER A 78 1.14 0.56 7.41
N ALA A 79 2.35 0.17 7.79
CA ALA A 79 3.28 0.98 8.57
C ALA A 79 3.69 2.24 7.81
N VAL A 80 3.99 2.10 6.51
CA VAL A 80 4.15 3.21 5.57
C VAL A 80 2.92 3.28 4.70
N ARG A 81 2.31 4.47 4.58
CA ARG A 81 1.02 4.66 3.89
C ARG A 81 1.14 5.09 2.44
N SER A 82 2.34 5.43 1.98
CA SER A 82 2.62 5.73 0.57
C SER A 82 3.31 4.54 -0.10
N ARG A 83 3.12 4.37 -1.40
CA ARG A 83 3.76 3.29 -2.15
C ARG A 83 5.19 3.69 -2.51
N PRO A 84 6.22 3.07 -1.94
CA PRO A 84 7.59 3.26 -2.38
C PRO A 84 7.87 2.57 -3.72
N TYR A 85 8.57 3.25 -4.62
CA TYR A 85 8.97 2.70 -5.92
C TYR A 85 10.43 2.99 -6.27
N ARG A 86 10.99 2.26 -7.24
CA ARG A 86 12.26 2.58 -7.92
C ARG A 86 11.97 3.09 -9.32
N VAL A 87 12.83 3.93 -9.87
CA VAL A 87 12.78 4.27 -11.30
C VAL A 87 13.67 3.28 -12.04
N THR A 88 13.14 2.61 -13.07
CA THR A 88 13.90 1.64 -13.86
C THR A 88 13.64 1.87 -15.34
N HIS A 89 14.70 2.12 -16.09
CA HIS A 89 14.65 2.16 -17.55
C HIS A 89 14.91 0.75 -18.08
N ARG A 90 13.99 0.23 -18.90
CA ARG A 90 14.12 -1.10 -19.50
C ARG A 90 13.62 -1.09 -20.94
N ILE A 91 14.10 -2.03 -21.74
CA ILE A 91 13.57 -2.25 -23.09
C ILE A 91 12.48 -3.30 -23.00
N ASN A 92 11.29 -2.96 -23.48
CA ASN A 92 10.19 -3.90 -23.61
C ASN A 92 10.52 -4.90 -24.72
N LYS A 93 10.83 -6.15 -24.37
CA LYS A 93 11.24 -7.19 -25.34
C LYS A 93 10.20 -7.46 -26.43
N ARG A 94 8.92 -7.16 -26.18
CA ARG A 94 7.83 -7.38 -27.15
C ARG A 94 7.72 -6.24 -28.15
N THR A 95 7.86 -4.99 -27.71
CA THR A 95 7.71 -3.81 -28.58
C THR A 95 9.04 -3.24 -29.06
N GLN A 96 10.16 -3.72 -28.53
CA GLN A 96 11.52 -3.18 -28.70
C GLN A 96 11.66 -1.69 -28.34
N GLN A 97 10.74 -1.14 -27.56
CA GLN A 97 10.76 0.26 -27.13
C GLN A 97 11.36 0.40 -25.74
N SER A 98 12.09 1.49 -25.51
CA SER A 98 12.53 1.89 -24.19
C SER A 98 11.33 2.38 -23.38
N GLU A 99 11.13 1.83 -22.19
CA GLU A 99 10.10 2.23 -21.23
C GLU A 99 10.70 2.50 -19.86
N THR A 100 10.19 3.55 -19.19
CA THR A 100 10.45 3.78 -17.77
C THR A 100 9.35 3.11 -16.96
N VAL A 101 9.74 2.25 -16.04
CA VAL A 101 8.82 1.56 -15.13
C VAL A 101 9.14 1.86 -13.68
N TYR A 102 8.11 1.72 -12.85
CA TYR A 102 8.16 2.04 -11.43
C TYR A 102 7.82 0.80 -10.61
N PRO A 103 8.73 -0.18 -10.45
CA PRO A 103 8.47 -1.34 -9.60
C PRO A 103 8.38 -0.95 -8.12
N ASN A 104 7.60 -1.72 -7.35
CA ASN A 104 7.54 -1.59 -5.89
C ASN A 104 8.92 -1.84 -5.27
N ARG A 105 9.20 -1.22 -4.12
CA ARG A 105 10.37 -1.52 -3.28
C ARG A 105 9.98 -1.55 -1.81
N THR A 106 10.89 -1.99 -0.95
CA THR A 106 10.76 -1.80 0.49
C THR A 106 10.94 -0.31 0.86
N PRO A 107 10.18 0.23 1.82
CA PRO A 107 10.45 1.54 2.40
C PRO A 107 11.85 1.62 3.01
N THR A 108 12.45 2.80 2.96
CA THR A 108 13.72 3.08 3.62
C THR A 108 13.48 3.51 5.07
N ARG A 109 14.52 3.45 5.91
CA ARG A 109 14.43 3.89 7.31
C ARG A 109 13.95 5.33 7.46
N SER A 110 14.31 6.21 6.54
CA SER A 110 13.87 7.61 6.59
C SER A 110 12.39 7.78 6.25
N GLU A 111 11.77 6.80 5.59
CA GLU A 111 10.35 6.76 5.17
C GLU A 111 9.41 6.14 6.21
N VAL A 112 9.98 5.59 7.28
CA VAL A 112 9.25 5.13 8.45
C VAL A 112 9.32 6.24 9.50
N PHE A 113 8.17 6.78 9.90
CA PHE A 113 8.03 7.89 10.87
C PHE A 113 7.28 7.44 12.12
#